data_AF-A0A0S4QPA8-F1
#
_entry.id   AF-A0A0S4QPA8-F1
#
_cell.length_a   1.000
_cell.length_b   1.000
_cell.length_c   1.000
_cell.angle_alpha   90.00
_cell.angle_beta   90.00
_cell.angle_gamma   90.00
#
_symmetry.space_group_name_H-M   'P 1'
#
loop_
_entity.id
_entity.type
_entity.pdbx_description
1 polymer ?
#
loop_
_entity_poly.entity_id
_entity_poly.type
_entity_poly.pdbx_seq_one_letter_code
_entity_poly.pdbx_strand_id
1 'polypeptide(L)'
;MAKYMLIMRNTDEPLARMQETPFEEMLARIGRYNEELMRAGVVVAGEGLDDPSEGVVVDFSGDTPVVTDGPYGETKELFGDF
;
A
#
# COMPACT_ATOMS: atom_id res chain seq x y z
N MET A 1 -6.14 21.00 11.53
CA MET A 1 -6.46 20.41 10.21
C MET A 1 -6.51 18.90 10.38
N ALA A 2 -7.52 18.24 9.83
CA ALA A 2 -7.57 16.77 9.84
C ALA A 2 -6.49 16.21 8.92
N LYS A 3 -5.94 15.05 9.28
CA LYS A 3 -5.04 14.27 8.42
C LYS A 3 -5.79 13.02 7.97
N TYR A 4 -5.51 12.59 6.75
CA TYR A 4 -6.13 11.43 6.13
C TYR A 4 -5.02 10.47 5.70
N MET A 5 -5.30 9.17 5.81
CA MET A 5 -4.46 8.11 5.26
C MET A 5 -5.14 7.61 3.99
N LEU A 6 -4.40 7.56 2.89
CA LEU A 6 -4.90 7.09 1.61
C LEU A 6 -4.32 5.70 1.38
N ILE A 7 -5.16 4.67 1.41
CA ILE A 7 -4.73 3.29 1.14
C ILE A 7 -5.24 2.91 -0.24
N MET A 8 -4.34 2.72 -1.19
CA MET A 8 -4.69 2.28 -2.54
C MET A 8 -4.85 0.76 -2.56
N ARG A 9 -6.03 0.28 -2.21
CA ARG A 9 -6.34 -1.16 -2.27
C ARG A 9 -6.52 -1.60 -3.71
N ASN A 10 -5.74 -2.61 -4.11
CA ASN A 10 -5.90 -3.27 -5.39
C ASN A 10 -6.84 -4.47 -5.27
N THR A 11 -7.51 -4.78 -6.37
CA THR A 11 -8.11 -6.11 -6.59
C THR A 11 -7.32 -6.79 -7.71
N ASP A 12 -7.59 -8.07 -7.96
CA ASP A 12 -6.84 -8.86 -8.95
C ASP A 12 -6.90 -8.24 -10.36
N GLU A 13 -8.04 -7.63 -10.73
CA GLU A 13 -8.24 -7.03 -12.05
C GLU A 13 -7.39 -5.75 -12.28
N PRO A 14 -7.42 -4.72 -11.42
CA PRO A 14 -6.49 -3.59 -11.47
C PRO A 14 -5.02 -3.99 -11.45
N LEU A 15 -4.66 -5.00 -10.63
CA LEU A 15 -3.29 -5.49 -10.56
C LEU A 15 -2.84 -6.08 -11.91
N ALA A 16 -3.68 -6.90 -12.54
CA ALA A 16 -3.41 -7.44 -13.87
C ALA A 16 -3.26 -6.33 -14.93
N ARG A 17 -4.12 -5.31 -14.92
CA ARG A 17 -4.01 -4.16 -15.85
C ARG A 17 -2.77 -3.31 -15.61
N MET A 18 -2.32 -3.22 -14.35
CA MET A 18 -1.07 -2.54 -14.02
C MET A 18 0.12 -3.25 -14.66
N GLN A 19 0.12 -4.59 -14.68
CA GLN A 19 1.16 -5.40 -15.34
C GLN A 19 1.19 -5.23 -16.86
N GLU A 20 0.07 -4.82 -17.48
CA GLU A 20 -0.01 -4.51 -18.92
C GLU A 20 0.48 -3.10 -19.27
N THR A 21 0.60 -2.21 -18.28
CA THR A 21 1.06 -0.83 -18.49
C THR A 21 2.59 -0.79 -18.52
N PRO A 22 3.24 -0.11 -19.48
CA PRO A 22 4.69 0.07 -19.47
C PRO A 22 5.15 0.70 -18.14
N PHE A 23 6.11 0.06 -17.49
CA PHE A 23 6.55 0.42 -16.14
C PHE A 23 7.01 1.89 -16.04
N GLU A 24 7.70 2.38 -17.07
CA GLU A 24 8.18 3.76 -17.15
C GLU A 24 7.04 4.77 -17.24
N GLU A 25 5.96 4.44 -17.96
CA GLU A 25 4.78 5.29 -18.06
C GLU A 25 4.07 5.41 -16.71
N MET A 26 3.93 4.29 -16.02
CA MET A 26 3.36 4.24 -14.67
C MET A 26 4.17 5.08 -13.69
N LEU A 27 5.50 4.89 -13.65
CA LEU A 27 6.39 5.66 -12.78
C LEU A 27 6.32 7.17 -13.06
N ALA A 28 6.30 7.57 -14.33
CA ALA A 28 6.19 8.97 -14.70
C ALA A 28 4.85 9.58 -14.26
N ARG A 29 3.76 8.81 -14.31
CA ARG A 29 2.44 9.25 -13.88
C ARG A 29 2.33 9.40 -12.37
N ILE A 30 2.80 8.41 -11.61
CA ILE A 30 2.81 8.43 -10.14
C ILE A 30 3.75 9.53 -9.63
N GLY A 31 4.92 9.68 -10.25
CA GLY A 31 5.88 10.73 -9.91
C GLY A 31 5.30 12.14 -10.03
N ARG A 32 4.61 12.45 -11.15
CA ARG A 32 3.94 13.75 -11.32
C ARG A 32 2.85 14.00 -10.27
N TYR A 33 2.03 12.98 -9.99
CA TYR A 33 0.99 13.08 -8.96
C TYR A 33 1.58 13.40 -7.59
N ASN A 34 2.63 12.67 -7.17
CA ASN A 34 3.29 12.91 -5.88
C ASN A 34 3.97 14.28 -5.83
N GLU A 35 4.59 14.74 -6.92
CA GLU A 35 5.20 16.08 -7.01
C GLU A 35 4.16 17.20 -6.80
N GLU A 36 2.98 17.07 -7.41
CA GLU A 36 1.89 18.04 -7.24
C GLU A 36 1.41 18.10 -5.79
N LEU A 37 1.27 16.94 -5.12
CA LEU A 37 0.88 16.88 -3.71
C LEU A 37 1.94 17.48 -2.78
N MET A 38 3.23 17.18 -3.05
CA MET A 38 4.34 17.76 -2.28
C MET A 38 4.39 19.28 -2.45
N ARG A 39 4.25 19.78 -3.70
CA ARG A 39 4.24 21.21 -3.99
C ARG A 39 3.06 21.93 -3.34
N ALA A 40 1.91 21.27 -3.23
CA ALA A 40 0.74 21.79 -2.51
C ALA A 40 0.93 21.78 -0.98
N GLY A 41 1.98 21.14 -0.46
CA GLY A 41 2.27 21.08 0.97
C GLY A 41 1.30 20.21 1.77
N VAL A 42 0.64 19.24 1.11
CA VAL A 42 -0.38 18.38 1.74
C VAL A 42 0.13 16.98 2.10
N VAL A 43 1.30 16.58 1.61
CA VAL A 43 1.93 15.29 1.96
C VAL A 43 2.46 15.34 3.38
N VAL A 44 2.06 14.37 4.20
CA VAL A 44 2.59 14.17 5.55
C VAL A 44 3.65 13.07 5.56
N ALA A 45 3.34 11.94 4.92
CA ALA A 45 4.21 10.80 4.68
C ALA A 45 3.60 10.00 3.51
N GLY A 46 4.40 9.13 2.89
CA GLY A 46 3.90 8.08 2.01
C GLY A 46 5.01 7.12 1.63
N GLU A 47 4.75 5.83 1.72
CA GLU A 47 5.73 4.76 1.52
C GLU A 47 5.07 3.57 0.83
N GLY A 48 5.83 2.89 -0.04
CA GLY A 48 5.47 1.56 -0.52
C GLY A 48 5.85 0.51 0.51
N LEU A 49 5.02 -0.52 0.63
CA LEU A 49 5.27 -1.69 1.47
C LEU A 49 5.74 -2.87 0.61
N ASP A 50 6.52 -3.77 1.22
CA ASP A 50 6.92 -5.03 0.58
C ASP A 50 5.73 -5.97 0.37
N ASP A 51 5.97 -7.07 -0.35
CA ASP A 51 4.94 -8.07 -0.63
C ASP A 51 4.34 -8.59 0.71
N PRO A 52 3.00 -8.62 0.86
CA PRO A 52 2.37 -9.08 2.09
C PRO A 52 2.76 -10.50 2.53
N SER A 53 3.25 -11.34 1.61
CA SER A 53 3.80 -12.66 1.92
C SER A 53 5.13 -12.64 2.68
N GLU A 54 5.85 -11.52 2.66
CA GLU A 54 7.08 -11.29 3.44
C GLU A 54 6.78 -10.71 4.84
N GLY A 55 5.52 -10.37 5.09
CA GLY A 55 5.06 -9.82 6.37
C GLY A 55 4.86 -10.87 7.45
N VAL A 56 4.66 -10.37 8.67
CA VAL A 56 4.23 -11.17 9.84
C VAL A 56 3.01 -10.52 10.49
N VAL A 57 2.11 -11.34 10.99
CA VAL A 57 0.93 -10.91 11.74
C VAL A 57 1.13 -11.27 13.21
N VAL A 58 0.93 -10.29 14.08
CA VAL A 58 1.00 -10.49 15.53
C VAL A 58 -0.39 -10.32 16.13
N ASP A 59 -0.96 -11.41 16.62
CA ASP A 59 -2.25 -11.42 17.31
C ASP A 59 -2.08 -11.26 18.82
N PHE A 60 -2.76 -10.26 19.39
CA PHE A 60 -2.78 -9.92 20.81
C PHE A 60 -4.11 -10.26 21.50
N SER A 61 -4.96 -11.09 20.88
CA SER A 61 -6.28 -11.47 21.41
C SER A 61 -6.24 -12.33 22.68
N GLY A 62 -5.11 -12.97 22.98
CA GLY A 62 -4.88 -13.76 24.20
C GLY A 62 -3.78 -13.20 25.11
N ASP A 63 -3.49 -13.91 26.21
CA ASP A 63 -2.48 -13.49 27.20
C ASP A 63 -1.04 -13.50 26.66
N THR A 64 -0.75 -14.38 25.70
CA THR A 64 0.55 -14.48 25.03
C THR A 64 0.38 -14.17 23.54
N PRO A 65 1.11 -13.19 22.98
CA PRO A 65 1.03 -12.88 21.56
C PRO A 65 1.42 -14.06 20.67
N VAL A 66 0.69 -14.26 19.58
CA VAL A 66 0.98 -15.28 18.56
C VAL A 66 1.49 -14.59 17.30
N VAL A 67 2.59 -15.11 16.75
CA VAL A 67 3.19 -14.62 15.50
C VAL A 67 2.93 -15.64 14.39
N THR A 68 2.41 -15.17 13.25
CA THR A 68 2.19 -15.99 12.05
C THR A 68 2.79 -15.32 10.82
N ASP A 69 3.45 -16.09 9.97
CA ASP A 69 3.97 -15.61 8.69
C ASP A 69 2.84 -15.33 7.70
N GLY A 70 3.08 -14.41 6.77
CA GLY A 70 2.23 -14.14 5.63
C GLY A 70 1.21 -13.01 5.83
N PRO A 71 0.28 -12.85 4.86
CA PRO A 71 -0.65 -11.73 4.85
C PRO A 71 -1.69 -11.83 5.97
N TYR A 72 -2.17 -10.68 6.45
CA TYR A 72 -3.21 -10.62 7.48
C TYR A 72 -4.64 -10.85 6.98
N GLY A 73 -4.83 -11.15 5.68
CA GLY A 73 -6.15 -11.30 5.09
C GLY A 73 -6.14 -11.63 3.60
N GLU A 74 -7.31 -11.52 2.97
CA GLU A 74 -7.51 -11.69 1.53
C GLU A 74 -6.90 -10.52 0.75
N THR A 75 -6.54 -10.69 -0.53
CA THR A 75 -5.87 -9.66 -1.36
C THR A 75 -6.50 -8.27 -1.27
N LYS A 76 -7.83 -8.20 -1.26
CA LYS A 76 -8.62 -6.94 -1.17
C LYS A 76 -8.44 -6.19 0.15
N GLU A 77 -7.92 -6.84 1.17
CA GLU A 77 -7.73 -6.30 2.52
C GLU A 77 -6.33 -5.73 2.69
N LEU A 78 -5.36 -6.23 1.91
CA LEU A 78 -3.93 -5.94 2.03
C LEU A 78 -3.59 -4.50 1.65
N PHE A 79 -2.55 -3.97 2.29
CA PHE A 79 -2.02 -2.63 2.00
C PHE A 79 -0.74 -2.81 1.19
N GLY A 80 -0.64 -2.11 0.06
CA GLY A 80 0.62 -1.97 -0.68
C GLY A 80 1.34 -0.64 -0.40
N ASP A 81 0.64 0.33 0.17
CA ASP A 81 1.12 1.70 0.41
C ASP A 81 0.22 2.44 1.41
N PHE A 82 0.67 3.63 1.83
CA PHE A 82 -0.10 4.62 2.59
C PHE A 82 0.33 6.07 2.29
#